data_AF-A0A921FMH0-F1
#
_entry.id   AF-A0A921FMH0-F1
#
_cell.length_a   1.000
_cell.length_b   1.000
_cell.length_c   1.000
_cell.angle_alpha   90.00
_cell.angle_beta   90.00
_cell.angle_gamma   90.00
#
_symmetry.space_group_name_H-M   'P 1'
#
loop_
_entity.id
_entity.type
_entity.pdbx_description
1 polymer ?
#
loop_
_entity_poly.entity_id
_entity_poly.type
_entity_poly.pdbx_seq_one_letter_code
_entity_poly.pdbx_strand_id
1 'polypeptide(L)'
;MERLSKANSLGPSKLDLTLYELSQYEHNVKCTQAELLLNLQRALEQALKTTKASPVALPKNEDFRGADLVIDIDSADEFEWNPQTAHEELDMVRIRLTMQTYSAAMSELLLQTCIPFLQPDSSMIEAVQRKDVIVQILMTRARLVHVLGSSSHEHPVKYFNPPQPSVLHYTAKVSLTEAYVRGIAVQAICGQWWVPIGDENTHKGLPICPECDEEVPFTQFVRSILR
;
A
#
# COMPACT_ATOMS: atom_id res chain seq x y z
N MET A 1 44.69 1.56 34.92
CA MET A 1 44.63 1.62 33.44
C MET A 1 43.71 0.52 32.96
N GLU A 2 42.40 0.74 33.06
CA GLU A 2 41.41 -0.16 32.48
C GLU A 2 41.43 0.02 30.97
N ARG A 3 41.70 -1.09 30.27
CA ARG A 3 41.66 -1.15 28.81
C ARG A 3 40.21 -1.03 28.38
N LEU A 4 39.83 0.11 27.81
CA LEU A 4 38.67 0.25 26.96
C LEU A 4 38.72 -0.86 25.91
N SER A 5 37.75 -1.77 25.95
CA SER A 5 37.55 -2.79 24.91
C SER A 5 37.33 -2.07 23.59
N LYS A 6 38.21 -2.30 22.62
CA LYS A 6 38.07 -1.83 21.24
C LYS A 6 36.66 -2.14 20.75
N ALA A 7 35.90 -1.10 20.41
CA ALA A 7 34.71 -1.20 19.60
C ALA A 7 35.12 -1.79 18.24
N ASN A 8 35.01 -3.10 18.09
CA ASN A 8 35.25 -3.78 16.82
C ASN A 8 33.97 -3.67 15.99
N SER A 9 34.06 -2.79 14.99
CA SER A 9 33.09 -2.41 13.94
C SER A 9 31.82 -1.67 14.40
N LEU A 10 31.84 -0.34 14.26
CA LEU A 10 30.66 0.53 14.15
C LEU A 10 29.89 0.35 12.82
N GLY A 11 30.11 -0.77 12.11
CA GLY A 11 29.49 -1.06 10.83
C GLY A 11 28.29 -2.00 10.99
N PRO A 12 27.37 -2.05 10.01
CA PRO A 12 26.25 -2.98 10.03
C PRO A 12 26.76 -4.42 10.19
N SER A 13 26.13 -5.16 11.09
CA SER A 13 26.39 -6.59 11.26
C SER A 13 25.96 -7.36 10.01
N LYS A 14 26.39 -8.62 9.91
CA LYS A 14 25.92 -9.51 8.84
C LYS A 14 24.39 -9.63 8.82
N LEU A 15 23.75 -9.62 9.99
CA LEU A 15 22.29 -9.66 10.11
C LEU A 15 21.66 -8.37 9.58
N ASP A 16 22.25 -7.21 9.89
CA ASP A 16 21.76 -5.91 9.40
C ASP A 16 21.82 -5.82 7.87
N LEU A 17 22.91 -6.34 7.28
CA LEU A 17 23.05 -6.43 5.82
C LEU A 17 22.01 -7.37 5.21
N THR A 18 21.75 -8.53 5.82
CA THR A 18 20.70 -9.46 5.36
C THR A 18 19.30 -8.85 5.48
N LEU A 19 19.00 -8.14 6.56
CA LEU A 19 17.72 -7.44 6.73
C LEU A 19 17.56 -6.31 5.70
N TYR A 20 18.64 -5.59 5.39
CA TYR A 20 18.63 -4.58 4.34
C TYR A 20 18.42 -5.17 2.95
N GLU A 21 19.07 -6.30 2.63
CA GLU A 21 18.86 -7.04 1.38
C GLU A 21 17.41 -7.53 1.26
N LEU A 22 16.83 -8.08 2.34
CA LEU A 22 15.42 -8.49 2.40
C LEU A 22 14.48 -7.30 2.19
N SER A 23 14.73 -6.18 2.87
CA SER A 23 13.93 -4.96 2.72
C SER A 23 14.00 -4.40 1.30
N GLN A 24 15.17 -4.41 0.66
CA GLN A 24 15.31 -4.02 -0.74
C GLN A 24 14.56 -4.97 -1.66
N TYR A 25 14.64 -6.28 -1.42
CA TYR A 25 13.90 -7.27 -2.19
C TYR A 25 12.39 -7.04 -2.08
N GLU A 26 11.85 -6.89 -0.87
CA GLU A 26 10.42 -6.61 -0.64
C GLU A 26 9.99 -5.29 -1.29
N HIS A 27 10.83 -4.25 -1.21
CA HIS A 27 10.57 -2.98 -1.86
C HIS A 27 10.48 -3.13 -3.39
N ASN A 28 11.43 -3.85 -3.99
CA ASN A 28 11.44 -4.11 -5.43
C ASN A 28 10.21 -4.92 -5.88
N VAL A 29 9.78 -5.90 -5.10
CA VAL A 29 8.55 -6.66 -5.37
C VAL A 29 7.33 -5.73 -5.36
N LYS A 30 7.20 -4.86 -4.35
CA LYS A 30 6.10 -3.88 -4.26
C LYS A 30 6.10 -2.89 -5.41
N CYS A 31 7.28 -2.39 -5.82
CA CYS A 31 7.41 -1.50 -6.97
C CYS A 31 6.99 -2.20 -8.27
N THR A 32 7.39 -3.47 -8.44
CA THR A 32 7.00 -4.29 -9.60
C THR A 32 5.49 -4.52 -9.65
N GLN A 33 4.88 -4.82 -8.50
CA GLN A 33 3.43 -4.98 -8.37
C GLN A 33 2.69 -3.69 -8.71
N ALA A 34 3.14 -2.56 -8.17
CA ALA A 34 2.53 -1.25 -8.44
C ALA A 34 2.62 -0.88 -9.93
N GLU A 35 3.78 -1.08 -10.56
CA GLU A 35 3.98 -0.86 -12.00
C GLU A 35 3.02 -1.73 -12.83
N LEU A 36 2.90 -3.01 -12.51
CA LEU A 36 2.01 -3.93 -13.22
C LEU A 36 0.54 -3.53 -13.07
N LEU A 37 0.08 -3.19 -11.87
CA LEU A 37 -1.31 -2.75 -11.63
C LEU A 37 -1.62 -1.46 -12.39
N LEU A 38 -0.68 -0.51 -12.43
CA LEU A 38 -0.83 0.72 -13.19
C LEU A 38 -0.94 0.44 -14.70
N ASN A 39 -0.08 -0.44 -15.23
CA ASN A 39 -0.13 -0.82 -16.64
C ASN A 39 -1.40 -1.61 -16.98
N LEU A 40 -1.89 -2.44 -16.05
CA LEU A 40 -3.16 -3.15 -16.18
C LEU A 40 -4.35 -2.18 -16.25
N GLN A 41 -4.39 -1.16 -15.39
CA GLN A 41 -5.42 -0.12 -15.41
C GLN A 41 -5.40 0.67 -16.74
N ARG A 42 -4.20 1.04 -17.23
CA ARG A 42 -4.05 1.72 -18.53
C ARG A 42 -4.54 0.87 -19.69
N ALA A 43 -4.21 -0.43 -19.69
CA ALA A 43 -4.67 -1.34 -20.73
C ALA A 43 -6.20 -1.55 -20.67
N LEU A 44 -6.77 -1.62 -19.46
CA LEU A 44 -8.22 -1.68 -19.27
C LEU A 44 -8.90 -0.41 -19.81
N GLU A 45 -8.37 0.77 -19.51
CA GLU A 45 -8.86 2.05 -20.02
C GLU A 45 -8.80 2.10 -21.55
N GLN A 46 -7.69 1.63 -22.14
CA GLN A 46 -7.53 1.57 -23.59
C GLN A 46 -8.49 0.56 -24.23
N ALA A 47 -8.69 -0.60 -23.61
CA ALA A 47 -9.63 -1.61 -24.10
C ALA A 47 -11.05 -1.09 -24.12
N LEU A 48 -11.45 -0.35 -23.07
CA LEU A 48 -12.76 0.28 -22.99
C LEU A 48 -12.95 1.37 -24.06
N LYS A 49 -11.95 2.25 -24.25
CA LYS A 49 -12.02 3.35 -25.23
C LYS A 49 -12.00 2.89 -26.69
N THR A 50 -11.30 1.80 -26.98
CA THR A 50 -11.07 1.33 -28.35
C THR A 50 -11.92 0.13 -28.74
N THR A 51 -12.69 -0.41 -27.78
CA THR A 51 -13.48 -1.65 -27.90
C THR A 51 -12.67 -2.80 -28.51
N LYS A 52 -11.37 -2.85 -28.18
CA LYS A 52 -10.40 -3.81 -28.72
C LYS A 52 -9.51 -4.33 -27.59
N ALA A 53 -9.10 -5.58 -27.73
CA ALA A 53 -8.09 -6.15 -26.86
C ALA A 53 -6.83 -5.27 -26.81
N SER A 54 -6.37 -4.96 -25.61
CA SER A 54 -5.24 -4.07 -25.35
C SER A 54 -4.11 -4.83 -24.63
N PRO A 55 -2.86 -4.68 -25.06
CA PRO A 55 -1.73 -5.31 -24.39
C PRO A 55 -1.40 -4.59 -23.07
N VAL A 56 -1.03 -5.35 -22.05
CA VAL A 56 -0.54 -4.83 -20.77
C VAL A 56 0.98 -4.78 -20.84
N ALA A 57 1.56 -3.60 -20.62
CA ALA A 57 3.01 -3.46 -20.51
C ALA A 57 3.51 -4.19 -19.25
N LEU A 58 4.39 -5.18 -19.44
CA LEU A 58 4.97 -5.95 -18.34
C LEU A 58 6.24 -5.25 -17.79
N PRO A 59 6.48 -5.29 -16.48
CA PRO A 59 7.71 -4.78 -15.87
C PRO A 59 8.96 -5.43 -16.48
N LYS A 60 10.06 -4.67 -16.54
CA LYS A 60 11.35 -5.14 -17.05
C LYS A 60 12.07 -5.99 -16.00
N ASN A 61 11.63 -7.22 -15.83
CA ASN A 61 12.29 -8.23 -14.99
C ASN A 61 12.34 -9.58 -15.76
N GLU A 62 13.38 -10.39 -15.53
CA GLU A 62 13.57 -11.71 -16.14
C GLU A 62 12.36 -12.63 -15.96
N ASP A 63 11.62 -12.49 -14.84
CA ASP A 63 10.39 -13.25 -14.58
C ASP A 63 9.30 -13.04 -15.65
N PHE A 64 9.31 -11.89 -16.34
CA PHE A 64 8.33 -11.52 -17.37
C PHE A 64 8.81 -11.81 -18.80
N ARG A 65 10.02 -12.36 -18.96
CA ARG A 65 10.65 -12.51 -20.27
C ARG A 65 9.90 -13.54 -21.13
N GLY A 66 9.41 -13.09 -22.29
CA GLY A 66 8.66 -13.95 -23.21
C GLY A 66 7.23 -14.26 -22.74
N ALA A 67 6.70 -13.45 -21.82
CA ALA A 67 5.29 -13.43 -21.47
C ALA A 67 4.57 -12.27 -22.20
N ASP A 68 3.34 -12.53 -22.61
CA ASP A 68 2.43 -11.53 -23.18
C ASP A 68 1.14 -11.54 -22.37
N LEU A 69 0.73 -10.36 -21.90
CA LEU A 69 -0.50 -10.17 -21.14
C LEU A 69 -1.44 -9.25 -21.93
N VAL A 70 -2.66 -9.70 -22.17
CA VAL A 70 -3.67 -8.99 -22.96
C VAL A 70 -4.97 -8.92 -22.17
N ILE A 71 -5.58 -7.73 -22.13
CA ILE A 71 -6.91 -7.51 -21.58
C ILE A 71 -7.90 -7.20 -22.68
N ASP A 72 -9.11 -7.71 -22.54
CA ASP A 72 -10.21 -7.59 -23.49
C ASP A 72 -11.50 -7.38 -22.71
N ILE A 73 -12.41 -6.57 -23.24
CA ILE A 73 -13.68 -6.25 -22.59
C ILE A 73 -14.78 -6.57 -23.59
N ASP A 74 -15.64 -7.51 -23.22
CA ASP A 74 -16.86 -7.83 -23.94
C ASP A 74 -17.96 -6.96 -23.35
N SER A 75 -18.14 -5.76 -23.90
CA SER A 75 -19.19 -4.81 -23.54
C SER A 75 -20.31 -4.90 -24.56
N ALA A 76 -21.56 -5.02 -24.09
CA ALA A 76 -22.71 -4.72 -24.92
C ALA A 76 -22.62 -3.24 -25.36
N ASP A 77 -22.95 -2.98 -26.63
CA ASP A 77 -22.70 -1.75 -27.39
C ASP A 77 -22.82 -0.42 -26.61
N GLU A 78 -22.02 0.57 -27.03
CA GLU A 78 -22.18 1.98 -26.67
C GLU A 78 -23.66 2.36 -26.70
N PHE A 79 -24.23 2.83 -25.59
CA PHE A 79 -25.04 4.05 -25.53
C PHE A 79 -25.47 4.28 -24.08
N GLU A 80 -24.88 5.32 -23.49
CA GLU A 80 -25.15 5.88 -22.16
C GLU A 80 -24.97 4.93 -20.97
N TRP A 81 -23.77 4.97 -20.37
CA TRP A 81 -23.58 4.51 -19.00
C TRP A 81 -24.54 5.27 -18.09
N ASN A 82 -25.57 4.60 -17.59
CA ASN A 82 -26.45 5.16 -16.59
C ASN A 82 -25.83 4.97 -15.20
N PRO A 83 -25.44 6.04 -14.49
CA PRO A 83 -24.87 5.92 -13.14
C PRO A 83 -25.80 5.25 -12.14
N GLN A 84 -27.12 5.30 -12.35
CA GLN A 84 -28.10 4.72 -11.42
C GLN A 84 -28.13 3.19 -11.48
N THR A 85 -27.88 2.58 -12.65
CA THR A 85 -27.91 1.12 -12.87
C THR A 85 -26.51 0.51 -13.00
N ALA A 86 -25.45 1.32 -12.93
CA ALA A 86 -24.06 0.88 -13.10
C ALA A 86 -23.61 -0.22 -12.12
N HIS A 87 -24.31 -0.42 -11.00
CA HIS A 87 -24.02 -1.47 -10.02
C HIS A 87 -24.70 -2.82 -10.36
N GLU A 88 -25.63 -2.85 -11.31
CA GLU A 88 -26.35 -4.05 -11.76
C GLU A 88 -25.85 -4.52 -13.13
N GLU A 89 -25.46 -3.58 -13.99
CA GLU A 89 -24.95 -3.86 -15.34
C GLU A 89 -23.56 -4.49 -15.27
N LEU A 90 -23.48 -5.73 -15.77
CA LEU A 90 -22.25 -6.54 -15.80
C LEU A 90 -21.60 -6.50 -17.18
N ASP A 91 -20.29 -6.26 -17.18
CA ASP A 91 -19.41 -6.42 -18.33
C ASP A 91 -18.43 -7.55 -18.06
N MET A 92 -18.03 -8.26 -19.12
CA MET A 92 -17.08 -9.37 -19.02
C MET A 92 -15.69 -8.88 -19.40
N VAL A 93 -14.79 -8.83 -18.42
CA VAL A 93 -13.37 -8.55 -18.61
C VAL A 93 -12.62 -9.87 -18.75
N ARG A 94 -11.89 -10.03 -19.85
CA ARG A 94 -11.07 -11.21 -20.11
C ARG A 94 -9.60 -10.83 -20.08
N ILE A 95 -8.83 -11.55 -19.28
CA ILE A 95 -7.37 -11.44 -19.22
C ILE A 95 -6.77 -12.72 -19.78
N ARG A 96 -5.80 -12.57 -20.67
CA ARG A 96 -5.06 -13.68 -21.27
C ARG A 96 -3.57 -13.47 -21.02
N LEU A 97 -2.95 -14.40 -20.32
CA LEU A 97 -1.52 -14.50 -20.14
C LEU A 97 -1.00 -15.67 -21.00
N THR A 98 -0.17 -15.34 -21.97
CA THR A 98 0.56 -16.29 -22.83
C THR A 98 2.03 -16.28 -22.45
N MET A 99 2.64 -17.45 -22.33
CA MET A 99 4.04 -17.59 -21.92
C MET A 99 4.78 -18.54 -22.86
N GLN A 100 5.98 -18.15 -23.32
CA GLN A 100 6.86 -19.05 -24.07
C GLN A 100 7.42 -20.18 -23.18
N THR A 101 7.75 -19.83 -21.93
CA THR A 101 8.17 -20.78 -20.88
C THR A 101 7.31 -20.52 -19.66
N TYR A 102 6.73 -21.59 -19.08
CA TYR A 102 5.89 -21.45 -17.90
C TYR A 102 6.66 -20.83 -16.72
N SER A 103 6.09 -19.79 -16.12
CA SER A 103 6.60 -19.16 -14.89
C SER A 103 5.52 -19.20 -13.81
N ALA A 104 5.83 -19.87 -12.70
CA ALA A 104 4.94 -19.94 -11.54
C ALA A 104 4.76 -18.54 -10.91
N ALA A 105 5.85 -17.77 -10.81
CA ALA A 105 5.83 -16.41 -10.29
C ALA A 105 4.88 -15.49 -11.08
N MET A 106 4.83 -15.64 -12.41
CA MET A 106 3.91 -14.88 -13.26
C MET A 106 2.45 -15.25 -13.02
N SER A 107 2.17 -16.54 -12.91
CA SER A 107 0.82 -17.04 -12.67
C SER A 107 0.33 -16.61 -11.27
N GLU A 108 1.19 -16.70 -10.26
CA GLU A 108 0.91 -16.24 -8.90
C GLU A 108 0.70 -14.73 -8.84
N LEU A 109 1.56 -13.94 -9.50
CA LEU A 109 1.41 -12.49 -9.54
C LEU A 109 0.07 -12.07 -10.17
N LEU A 110 -0.32 -12.71 -11.28
CA LEU A 110 -1.61 -12.48 -11.90
C LEU A 110 -2.75 -12.82 -10.93
N LEU A 111 -2.76 -14.06 -10.41
CA LEU A 111 -3.86 -14.59 -9.60
C LEU A 111 -3.97 -13.95 -8.21
N GLN A 112 -2.85 -13.55 -7.60
CA GLN A 112 -2.82 -13.02 -6.24
C GLN A 112 -2.78 -11.48 -6.20
N THR A 113 -2.37 -10.81 -7.28
CA THR A 113 -2.27 -9.33 -7.31
C THR A 113 -3.27 -8.72 -8.28
N CYS A 114 -3.23 -9.09 -9.56
CA CYS A 114 -4.05 -8.43 -10.59
C CYS A 114 -5.53 -8.79 -10.46
N ILE A 115 -5.86 -10.08 -10.30
CA ILE A 115 -7.25 -10.53 -10.25
C ILE A 115 -8.00 -9.96 -9.05
N PRO A 116 -7.48 -10.04 -7.79
CA PRO A 116 -8.17 -9.46 -6.64
C PRO A 116 -8.27 -7.94 -6.70
N PHE A 117 -7.28 -7.28 -7.31
CA PHE A 117 -7.33 -5.84 -7.57
C PHE A 117 -8.48 -5.46 -8.50
N LEU A 118 -8.77 -6.26 -9.53
CA LEU A 118 -9.88 -6.01 -10.45
C LEU A 118 -11.23 -6.40 -9.82
N GLN A 119 -11.35 -7.63 -9.33
CA GLN A 119 -12.58 -8.18 -8.78
C GLN A 119 -12.28 -8.94 -7.50
N PRO A 120 -12.60 -8.39 -6.32
CA PRO A 120 -12.35 -9.05 -5.05
C PRO A 120 -13.32 -10.23 -4.79
N ASP A 121 -14.49 -10.25 -5.42
CA ASP A 121 -15.43 -11.36 -5.30
C ASP A 121 -15.03 -12.53 -6.19
N SER A 122 -14.51 -13.60 -5.59
CA SER A 122 -14.07 -14.80 -6.29
C SER A 122 -15.20 -15.55 -7.00
N SER A 123 -16.46 -15.34 -6.64
CA SER A 123 -17.60 -15.95 -7.34
C SER A 123 -17.84 -15.36 -8.72
N MET A 124 -17.30 -14.17 -8.98
CA MET A 124 -17.39 -13.44 -10.25
C MET A 124 -16.19 -13.73 -11.18
N ILE A 125 -15.35 -14.70 -10.82
CA ILE A 125 -14.09 -15.00 -11.50
C ILE A 125 -14.09 -16.46 -11.93
N GLU A 126 -13.79 -16.69 -13.21
CA GLU A 126 -13.52 -18.00 -13.77
C GLU A 126 -12.11 -18.01 -14.36
N ALA A 127 -11.27 -18.94 -13.91
CA ALA A 127 -9.90 -19.10 -14.41
C ALA A 127 -9.73 -20.45 -15.09
N VAL A 128 -9.31 -20.43 -16.35
CA VAL A 128 -8.99 -21.61 -17.14
C VAL A 128 -7.49 -21.62 -17.40
N GLN A 129 -6.80 -22.61 -16.83
CA GLN A 129 -5.37 -22.81 -17.02
C GLN A 129 -5.14 -23.98 -17.99
N ARG A 130 -4.59 -23.69 -19.17
CA ARG A 130 -4.14 -24.69 -20.14
C ARG A 130 -2.68 -24.44 -20.52
N LYS A 131 -2.38 -24.16 -21.79
CA LYS A 131 -1.09 -23.60 -22.23
C LYS A 131 -0.97 -22.11 -21.90
N ASP A 132 -2.11 -21.42 -21.96
CA ASP A 132 -2.28 -20.03 -21.53
C ASP A 132 -3.10 -20.00 -20.23
N VAL A 133 -2.97 -18.92 -19.47
CA VAL A 133 -3.88 -18.60 -18.37
C VAL A 133 -4.92 -17.62 -18.91
N ILE A 134 -6.19 -18.05 -18.94
CA ILE A 134 -7.30 -17.19 -19.31
C ILE A 134 -8.14 -16.98 -18.07
N VAL A 135 -8.35 -15.72 -17.68
CA VAL A 135 -9.24 -15.36 -16.57
C VAL A 135 -10.38 -14.53 -17.13
N GLN A 136 -11.60 -14.95 -16.83
CA GLN A 136 -12.83 -14.26 -17.16
C GLN A 136 -13.39 -13.68 -15.86
N ILE A 137 -13.71 -12.39 -15.90
CA ILE A 137 -14.10 -11.62 -14.73
C ILE A 137 -15.38 -10.90 -15.07
N LEU A 138 -16.46 -11.23 -14.38
CA LEU A 138 -17.69 -10.45 -14.41
C LEU A 138 -17.52 -9.25 -13.48
N MET A 139 -17.70 -8.04 -14.01
CA MET A 139 -17.53 -6.81 -13.26
C MET A 139 -18.70 -5.89 -13.52
N THR A 140 -19.21 -5.24 -12.47
CA THR A 140 -20.20 -4.18 -12.66
C THR A 140 -19.55 -2.96 -13.29
N ARG A 141 -20.29 -2.15 -14.04
CA ARG A 141 -19.78 -0.87 -14.57
C ARG A 141 -19.28 0.05 -13.47
N ALA A 142 -19.94 0.07 -12.32
CA ALA A 142 -19.49 0.80 -11.14
C ALA A 142 -18.11 0.33 -10.66
N ARG A 143 -17.83 -0.98 -10.72
CA ARG A 143 -16.52 -1.53 -10.38
C ARG A 143 -15.46 -1.16 -11.42
N LEU A 144 -15.80 -1.19 -12.71
CA LEU A 144 -14.91 -0.72 -13.78
C LEU A 144 -14.54 0.75 -13.57
N VAL A 145 -15.52 1.62 -13.33
CA VAL A 145 -15.29 3.05 -13.00
C VAL A 145 -14.38 3.19 -11.78
N HIS A 146 -14.61 2.42 -10.72
CA HIS A 146 -13.79 2.46 -9.51
C HIS A 146 -12.33 2.08 -9.79
N VAL A 147 -12.09 0.98 -10.52
CA VAL A 147 -10.73 0.58 -10.91
C VAL A 147 -10.07 1.67 -11.77
N LEU A 148 -10.79 2.23 -12.75
CA LEU A 148 -10.27 3.28 -13.63
C LEU A 148 -10.07 4.63 -12.93
N GLY A 149 -10.88 4.93 -11.91
CA GLY A 149 -10.78 6.13 -11.09
C GLY A 149 -9.76 6.04 -9.96
N SER A 150 -9.12 4.88 -9.77
CA SER A 150 -8.03 4.72 -8.82
C SER A 150 -6.86 5.60 -9.28
N SER A 151 -6.30 6.42 -8.37
CA SER A 151 -5.31 7.43 -8.72
C SER A 151 -4.10 6.80 -9.44
N SER A 152 -3.93 7.11 -10.72
CA SER A 152 -2.76 6.69 -11.52
C SER A 152 -1.50 7.50 -11.21
N HIS A 153 -1.62 8.51 -10.33
CA HIS A 153 -0.55 9.40 -9.95
C HIS A 153 -0.02 9.01 -8.57
N GLU A 154 1.26 8.67 -8.50
CA GLU A 154 1.99 8.77 -7.25
C GLU A 154 1.92 10.23 -6.80
N HIS A 155 1.29 10.48 -5.66
CA HIS A 155 1.44 11.78 -5.03
C HIS A 155 2.89 11.89 -4.59
N PRO A 156 3.64 12.91 -5.04
CA PRO A 156 5.02 13.06 -4.65
C PRO A 156 5.07 13.14 -3.13
N VAL A 157 5.77 12.19 -2.50
CA VAL A 157 6.06 12.26 -1.08
C VAL A 157 7.03 13.42 -0.90
N LYS A 158 6.50 14.60 -0.59
CA LYS A 158 7.33 15.71 -0.17
C LYS A 158 7.94 15.34 1.17
N TYR A 159 9.25 15.13 1.18
CA TYR A 159 10.00 15.00 2.42
C TYR A 159 9.98 16.37 3.11
N PHE A 160 9.08 16.52 4.08
CA PHE A 160 9.10 17.66 4.97
C PHE A 160 10.10 17.35 6.07
N ASN A 161 11.11 18.22 6.21
CA ASN A 161 11.93 18.18 7.41
C ASN A 161 11.06 18.70 8.54
N PRO A 162 10.66 17.86 9.52
CA PRO A 162 9.78 18.32 10.58
C PRO A 162 10.47 19.44 11.35
N PRO A 163 9.73 20.47 11.80
CA PRO A 163 10.30 21.49 12.67
C PRO A 163 10.87 20.84 13.92
N GLN A 164 11.88 21.48 14.52
CA GLN A 164 12.41 20.99 15.80
C GLN A 164 11.30 20.96 16.85
N PRO A 165 11.24 19.94 17.71
CA PRO A 165 10.23 19.87 18.76
C PRO A 165 10.32 21.07 19.70
N SER A 166 9.18 21.65 20.02
CA SER A 166 9.07 22.82 20.89
C SER A 166 8.50 22.51 22.27
N VAL A 167 7.75 21.41 22.41
CA VAL A 167 7.04 21.03 23.64
C VAL A 167 6.99 19.51 23.81
N LEU A 168 6.77 19.07 25.05
CA LEU A 168 6.45 17.69 25.40
C LEU A 168 4.92 17.52 25.53
N HIS A 169 4.38 16.47 24.93
CA HIS A 169 2.95 16.14 25.02
C HIS A 169 2.72 14.90 25.89
N TYR A 170 1.64 14.93 26.69
CA TYR A 170 1.12 13.73 27.33
C TYR A 170 0.18 12.99 26.40
N THR A 171 0.17 11.67 26.49
CA THR A 171 -0.74 10.79 25.75
C THR A 171 -1.03 9.53 26.56
N ALA A 172 -2.04 8.76 26.15
CA ALA A 172 -2.38 7.50 26.78
C ALA A 172 -1.25 6.47 26.58
N LYS A 173 -0.83 5.81 27.68
CA LYS A 173 0.27 4.83 27.64
C LYS A 173 0.02 3.68 26.65
N VAL A 174 -1.25 3.29 26.48
CA VAL A 174 -1.65 2.24 25.52
C VAL A 174 -1.33 2.62 24.07
N SER A 175 -1.37 3.91 23.74
CA SER A 175 -1.12 4.43 22.39
C SER A 175 0.37 4.59 22.10
N LEU A 176 1.22 4.75 23.12
CA LEU A 176 2.67 4.95 22.94
C LEU A 176 3.34 3.77 22.24
N THR A 177 2.97 2.53 22.58
CA THR A 177 3.60 1.36 21.97
C THR A 177 3.36 1.30 20.46
N GLU A 178 2.14 1.60 20.01
CA GLU A 178 1.85 1.65 18.57
C GLU A 178 2.60 2.79 17.89
N ALA A 179 2.68 3.95 18.53
CA ALA A 179 3.41 5.10 17.98
C ALA A 179 4.90 4.80 17.79
N TYR A 180 5.58 4.29 18.82
CA TYR A 180 7.02 4.03 18.80
C TYR A 180 7.41 2.86 17.90
N VAL A 181 6.59 1.80 17.84
CA VAL A 181 6.93 0.59 17.09
C VAL A 181 6.48 0.68 15.64
N ARG A 182 5.29 1.24 15.39
CA ARG A 182 4.68 1.27 14.05
C ARG A 182 4.83 2.62 13.34
N GLY A 183 5.35 3.65 14.02
CA GLY A 183 5.50 4.99 13.45
C GLY A 183 4.17 5.69 13.17
N ILE A 184 3.10 5.32 13.88
CA ILE A 184 1.74 5.85 13.67
C ILE A 184 1.55 7.09 14.53
N ALA A 185 0.86 8.11 14.00
CA ALA A 185 0.49 9.28 14.77
C ALA A 185 -0.49 8.93 15.90
N VAL A 186 -0.28 9.49 17.07
CA VAL A 186 -1.14 9.32 18.25
C VAL A 186 -1.66 10.65 18.75
N GLN A 187 -2.80 10.61 19.43
CA GLN A 187 -3.43 11.79 20.00
C GLN A 187 -2.85 12.13 21.38
N ALA A 188 -2.42 13.37 21.56
CA ALA A 188 -2.07 13.94 22.86
C ALA A 188 -3.32 14.27 23.68
N ILE A 189 -3.17 14.48 24.99
CA ILE A 189 -4.27 14.90 25.88
C ILE A 189 -4.86 16.25 25.42
N CYS A 190 -4.03 17.16 24.90
CA CYS A 190 -4.50 18.42 24.31
C CYS A 190 -5.19 18.25 22.93
N GLY A 191 -5.39 17.02 22.46
CA GLY A 191 -6.07 16.72 21.21
C GLY A 191 -5.20 16.78 19.95
N GLN A 192 -3.96 17.29 20.04
CA GLN A 192 -3.01 17.31 18.93
C GLN A 192 -2.57 15.90 18.52
N TRP A 193 -2.48 15.65 17.20
CA TRP A 193 -1.99 14.38 16.66
C TRP A 193 -0.53 14.51 16.24
N TRP A 194 0.31 13.57 16.68
CA TRP A 194 1.74 13.62 16.39
C TRP A 194 2.39 12.23 16.41
N VAL A 195 3.53 12.08 15.74
CA VAL A 195 4.40 10.89 15.86
C VAL A 195 5.49 11.20 16.89
N PRO A 196 5.55 10.48 18.02
CA PRO A 196 6.58 10.72 19.04
C PRO A 196 7.97 10.43 18.47
N ILE A 197 8.84 11.43 18.49
CA ILE A 197 10.24 11.29 18.06
C ILE A 197 11.23 11.21 19.24
N GLY A 198 10.71 11.23 20.47
CA GLY A 198 11.47 11.19 21.71
C GLY A 198 10.62 11.50 22.93
N ASP A 199 11.29 11.65 24.06
CA ASP A 199 10.79 11.81 25.42
C ASP A 199 11.58 12.91 26.17
N GLU A 200 11.29 13.09 27.45
CA GLU A 200 11.99 14.04 28.34
C GLU A 200 13.50 13.78 28.46
N ASN A 201 13.96 12.53 28.24
CA ASN A 201 15.37 12.17 28.33
C ASN A 201 16.14 12.56 27.08
N THR A 202 15.50 12.42 25.92
CA THR A 202 16.06 12.74 24.60
C THR A 202 15.89 14.21 24.23
N HIS A 203 14.88 14.90 24.78
CA HIS A 203 14.59 16.32 24.53
C HIS A 203 14.60 17.14 25.82
N LYS A 204 15.70 17.05 26.56
CA LYS A 204 15.88 17.75 27.84
C LYS A 204 15.71 19.27 27.69
N GLY A 205 14.88 19.84 28.54
CA GLY A 205 14.67 21.29 28.61
C GLY A 205 13.51 21.81 27.76
N LEU A 206 12.81 20.94 27.01
CA LEU A 206 11.53 21.33 26.43
C LEU A 206 10.45 21.43 27.51
N PRO A 207 9.63 22.50 27.50
CA PRO A 207 8.50 22.61 28.41
C PRO A 207 7.42 21.58 28.05
N ILE A 208 6.59 21.21 29.03
CA ILE A 208 5.35 20.50 28.76
C ILE A 208 4.42 21.45 27.98
N CYS A 209 3.69 20.92 27.00
CA CYS A 209 2.67 21.66 26.27
C CYS A 209 1.70 22.29 27.28
N PRO A 210 1.45 23.62 27.25
CA PRO A 210 0.61 24.29 28.24
C PRO A 210 -0.77 23.66 28.43
N GLU A 211 -1.42 23.28 27.32
CA GLU A 211 -2.71 22.58 27.36
C GLU A 211 -2.62 21.17 27.97
N CYS A 212 -1.49 20.46 27.76
CA CYS A 212 -1.26 19.20 28.45
C CYS A 212 -0.96 19.39 29.95
N ASP A 213 -0.31 20.49 30.32
CA ASP A 213 0.04 20.81 31.71
C ASP A 213 -1.20 21.24 32.52
N GLU A 214 -2.13 21.98 31.91
CA GLU A 214 -3.42 22.37 32.49
C GLU A 214 -4.36 21.19 32.79
N GLU A 215 -4.20 20.07 32.06
CA GLU A 215 -5.00 18.85 32.24
C GLU A 215 -4.42 17.91 33.32
N VAL A 216 -3.18 18.16 33.79
CA VAL A 216 -2.55 17.39 34.89
C VAL A 216 -3.34 17.50 36.20
N PRO A 217 -3.79 18.68 36.65
CA PRO A 217 -4.67 18.81 37.81
C PRO A 217 -5.96 17.98 37.70
N PHE A 218 -6.61 17.96 36.53
CA PHE A 218 -7.84 17.20 36.33
C PHE A 218 -7.60 15.69 36.43
N THR A 219 -6.51 15.21 35.82
CA THR A 219 -6.13 13.79 35.86
C THR A 219 -5.70 13.33 37.26
N GLN A 220 -5.01 14.20 38.01
CA GLN A 220 -4.67 13.95 39.43
C GLN A 220 -5.90 14.01 40.35
N PHE A 221 -6.84 14.91 40.07
CA PHE A 221 -8.11 15.06 40.77
C PHE A 221 -9.07 13.88 40.54
N VAL A 222 -9.24 13.43 39.30
CA VAL A 222 -10.05 12.23 39.01
C VAL A 222 -9.45 10.99 39.68
N ARG A 223 -8.12 10.86 39.74
CA ARG A 223 -7.43 9.79 40.47
C ARG A 223 -7.61 9.86 42.00
N SER A 224 -7.82 11.05 42.58
CA SER A 224 -8.07 11.18 44.02
C SER A 224 -9.51 10.87 44.40
N ILE A 225 -10.47 11.05 43.47
CA ILE A 225 -11.89 10.72 43.66
C ILE A 225 -12.19 9.22 43.46
N LEU A 226 -11.41 8.53 42.62
CA LEU A 226 -11.59 7.10 42.33
C LEU A 226 -10.89 6.15 43.33
N ARG A 227 -10.49 6.65 44.51
CA ARG A 227 -10.03 5.86 45.66
C ARG A 227 -11.10 5.84 46.75
#